data_AF-A0A1H0G0N0-F1
#
_entry.id   AF-A0A1H0G0N0-F1
#
_cell.length_a   1.000
_cell.length_b   1.000
_cell.length_c   1.000
_cell.angle_alpha   90.00
_cell.angle_beta   90.00
_cell.angle_gamma   90.00
#
_symmetry.space_group_name_H-M   'P 1'
#
loop_
_entity.id
_entity.type
_entity.pdbx_description
1 polymer ?
#
loop_
_entity_poly.entity_id
_entity_poly.type
_entity_poly.pdbx_seq_one_letter_code
_entity_poly.pdbx_strand_id
1 'polypeptide(L)'
;MMGLRLPVIRLPCQGVDLCDLITWGLRMRRAERSAEALLRAQMADPHCAWSLGSYGAVATFRRDAEEAVRHLDDGRIGLATNRGALALTAPPGLRPIAYETGFTGGWSQVVALCLTEAACAMGRRTVLTELGADPAAVRPQDRSGILFDLGLDLGAVDACVRVTEPDLIERLRGATGRPLFVPGNPALPALMAASPHRVFLARPGRIEVYTAIPAPGQAGDPGPHSHILPKLLRLRLTHAATAPIPAGWVPVAALHPAHPVQAATGRPLSFDVGRHAAFGRLLDAWGDPDLVALRCAVLAGEEPDPAAVNGRFARLAIRAAREQRSLMAA
;
A
#
# COMPACT_ATOMS: atom_id res chain seq x y z
N MET A 1 -68.74 -24.91 1.89
CA MET A 1 -67.58 -24.81 1.00
C MET A 1 -66.65 -23.74 1.59
N MET A 2 -65.60 -24.17 2.30
CA MET A 2 -64.65 -23.28 2.97
C MET A 2 -63.79 -22.56 1.93
N GLY A 3 -63.77 -21.23 1.99
CA GLY A 3 -62.85 -20.38 1.24
C GLY A 3 -62.12 -19.45 2.21
N LEU A 4 -60.85 -19.77 2.49
CA LEU A 4 -59.92 -18.92 3.24
C LEU A 4 -59.61 -17.63 2.46
N ARG A 5 -59.71 -16.46 3.12
CA ARG A 5 -58.86 -15.29 2.83
C ARG A 5 -58.46 -14.60 4.14
N LEU A 6 -57.17 -14.29 4.18
CA LEU A 6 -56.32 -13.89 5.30
C LEU A 6 -56.69 -12.53 5.93
N PRO A 7 -56.33 -12.31 7.22
CA PRO A 7 -56.60 -11.06 7.92
C PRO A 7 -55.62 -9.95 7.49
N VAL A 8 -56.17 -8.74 7.34
CA VAL A 8 -55.42 -7.49 7.22
C VAL A 8 -54.71 -7.24 8.56
N ILE A 9 -53.41 -7.52 8.62
CA ILE A 9 -52.56 -7.09 9.73
C ILE A 9 -52.27 -5.60 9.52
N ARG A 10 -52.95 -4.76 10.30
CA ARG A 10 -52.55 -3.37 10.54
C ARG A 10 -51.20 -3.40 11.27
N LEU A 11 -50.12 -3.00 10.59
CA LEU A 11 -48.87 -2.67 11.26
C LEU A 11 -49.09 -1.39 12.07
N PRO A 12 -48.72 -1.37 13.37
CA PRO A 12 -48.78 -0.14 14.16
C PRO A 12 -47.71 0.83 13.65
N CYS A 13 -48.13 2.08 13.41
CA CYS A 13 -47.26 3.21 13.20
C CYS A 13 -46.40 3.41 14.47
N GLN A 14 -45.25 2.76 14.55
CA GLN A 14 -44.17 3.20 15.41
C GLN A 14 -43.22 4.02 14.52
N GLY A 15 -43.12 5.30 14.85
CA GLY A 15 -42.32 6.26 14.12
C GLY A 15 -40.87 5.79 14.06
N VAL A 16 -40.46 5.34 12.88
CA VAL A 16 -39.05 5.31 12.55
C VAL A 16 -38.67 6.76 12.31
N ASP A 17 -37.89 7.34 13.21
CA ASP A 17 -37.42 8.71 13.06
C ASP A 17 -36.63 8.80 11.74
N LEU A 18 -37.04 9.68 10.84
CA LEU A 18 -36.34 9.89 9.56
C LEU A 18 -34.87 10.25 9.82
N CYS A 19 -34.56 10.88 10.96
CA CYS A 19 -33.21 11.15 11.41
C CYS A 19 -32.41 9.87 11.68
N ASP A 20 -33.02 8.80 12.19
CA ASP A 20 -32.32 7.52 12.45
C ASP A 20 -32.06 6.74 11.16
N LEU A 21 -32.97 6.78 10.17
CA LEU A 21 -32.74 6.17 8.85
C LEU A 21 -31.69 6.93 8.03
N ILE A 22 -31.68 8.26 8.11
CA ILE A 22 -30.64 9.09 7.50
C ILE A 22 -29.29 8.86 8.19
N THR A 23 -29.27 8.79 9.52
CA THR A 23 -28.04 8.52 10.29
C THR A 23 -27.53 7.11 10.07
N TRP A 24 -28.41 6.11 9.95
CA TRP A 24 -28.07 4.73 9.61
C TRP A 24 -27.61 4.59 8.14
N GLY A 25 -28.28 5.26 7.20
CA GLY A 25 -27.88 5.32 5.79
C GLY A 25 -26.56 6.06 5.56
N LEU A 26 -26.27 7.14 6.31
CA LEU A 26 -24.97 7.79 6.34
C LEU A 26 -23.91 6.93 7.05
N ARG A 27 -24.25 6.22 8.14
CA ARG A 27 -23.34 5.28 8.80
C ARG A 27 -22.99 4.09 7.91
N MET A 28 -23.93 3.56 7.13
CA MET A 28 -23.71 2.49 6.15
C MET A 28 -22.82 2.98 4.99
N ARG A 29 -23.14 4.14 4.38
CA ARG A 29 -22.28 4.76 3.35
C ARG A 29 -20.89 5.15 3.85
N ARG A 30 -20.73 5.40 5.16
CA ARG A 30 -19.45 5.70 5.81
C ARG A 30 -18.70 4.44 6.25
N ALA A 31 -19.40 3.35 6.57
CA ALA A 31 -18.80 2.04 6.88
C ALA A 31 -18.23 1.36 5.61
N GLU A 32 -18.92 1.50 4.47
CA GLU A 32 -18.41 1.13 3.14
C GLU A 32 -17.19 1.98 2.72
N ARG A 33 -17.08 3.20 3.26
CA ARG A 33 -15.93 4.10 3.13
C ARG A 33 -15.07 4.11 4.40
N SER A 34 -14.85 2.96 5.01
CA SER A 34 -13.84 2.81 6.06
C SER A 34 -12.53 2.31 5.48
N ALA A 35 -11.40 2.76 6.03
CA ALA A 35 -10.09 2.26 5.62
C ALA A 35 -9.99 0.74 5.84
N GLU A 36 -10.59 0.21 6.92
CA GLU A 36 -10.64 -1.23 7.17
C GLU A 36 -11.37 -2.00 6.07
N ALA A 37 -12.57 -1.56 5.67
CA ALA A 37 -13.33 -2.22 4.60
C ALA A 37 -12.56 -2.20 3.27
N LEU A 38 -11.92 -1.07 2.95
CA LEU A 38 -11.04 -0.96 1.79
C LEU A 38 -9.91 -1.98 1.85
N LEU A 39 -9.18 -2.07 2.98
CA LEU A 39 -8.07 -3.00 3.13
C LEU A 39 -8.53 -4.45 2.97
N ARG A 40 -9.64 -4.85 3.61
CA ARG A 40 -10.18 -6.21 3.50
C ARG A 40 -10.60 -6.56 2.08
N ALA A 41 -11.33 -5.65 1.41
CA ALA A 41 -11.79 -5.88 0.05
C ALA A 41 -10.63 -6.04 -0.94
N GLN A 42 -9.59 -5.21 -0.82
CA GLN A 42 -8.46 -5.20 -1.74
C GLN A 42 -7.45 -6.32 -1.42
N MET A 43 -7.40 -6.80 -0.17
CA MET A 43 -6.60 -7.97 0.20
C MET A 43 -7.10 -9.27 -0.46
N ALA A 44 -8.41 -9.34 -0.74
CA ALA A 44 -9.03 -10.49 -1.39
C ALA A 44 -8.70 -10.58 -2.89
N ASP A 45 -8.31 -9.47 -3.53
CA ASP A 45 -7.96 -9.44 -4.95
C ASP A 45 -6.47 -9.82 -5.16
N PRO A 46 -6.16 -10.98 -5.78
CA PRO A 46 -4.78 -11.39 -6.07
C PRO A 46 -4.03 -10.44 -7.00
N HIS A 47 -4.74 -9.63 -7.79
CA HIS A 47 -4.13 -8.72 -8.76
C HIS A 47 -3.71 -7.39 -8.13
N CYS A 48 -4.10 -7.14 -6.88
CA CYS A 48 -3.59 -6.02 -6.09
C CYS A 48 -2.14 -6.26 -5.65
N ALA A 49 -1.33 -5.22 -5.71
CA ALA A 49 -0.02 -5.18 -5.09
C ALA A 49 -0.01 -4.19 -3.94
N TRP A 50 0.94 -4.34 -3.03
CA TRP A 50 1.06 -3.55 -1.82
C TRP A 50 2.49 -3.09 -1.66
N SER A 51 2.69 -1.89 -1.14
CA SER A 51 4.02 -1.42 -0.74
C SER A 51 3.97 -0.77 0.63
N LEU A 52 5.02 -0.92 1.41
CA LEU A 52 5.18 -0.32 2.73
C LEU A 52 6.61 0.21 2.84
N GLY A 53 6.76 1.49 3.12
CA GLY A 53 8.03 2.16 2.95
C GLY A 53 7.94 3.68 2.96
N SER A 54 9.10 4.30 2.81
CA SER A 54 9.27 5.73 2.56
C SER A 54 9.96 5.91 1.21
N TYR A 55 9.99 7.15 0.69
CA TYR A 55 10.69 7.44 -0.55
C TYR A 55 12.18 7.06 -0.46
N GLY A 56 12.58 6.04 -1.24
CA GLY A 56 13.93 5.50 -1.26
C GLY A 56 14.17 4.25 -0.41
N ALA A 57 13.20 3.78 0.39
CA ALA A 57 13.27 2.49 1.06
C ALA A 57 11.87 1.88 1.15
N VAL A 58 11.61 0.81 0.40
CA VAL A 58 10.28 0.22 0.28
C VAL A 58 10.34 -1.30 0.18
N ALA A 59 9.42 -1.97 0.86
CA ALA A 59 9.07 -3.36 0.56
C ALA A 59 7.78 -3.40 -0.24
N THR A 60 7.73 -4.29 -1.21
CA THR A 60 6.57 -4.58 -2.04
C THR A 60 6.12 -6.01 -1.75
N PHE A 61 4.82 -6.19 -1.56
CA PHE A 61 4.19 -7.49 -1.49
C PHE A 61 3.23 -7.64 -2.67
N ARG A 62 3.36 -8.76 -3.36
CA ARG A 62 2.45 -9.21 -4.41
C ARG A 62 2.57 -10.71 -4.54
N ARG A 63 1.54 -11.34 -5.10
CA ARG A 63 1.48 -12.77 -5.28
C ARG A 63 0.94 -13.12 -6.65
N ASP A 64 1.19 -14.34 -7.08
CA ASP A 64 0.45 -14.90 -8.21
C ASP A 64 -0.97 -15.26 -7.76
N ALA A 65 -1.93 -15.23 -8.68
CA ALA A 65 -3.33 -15.49 -8.36
C ALA A 65 -3.55 -16.88 -7.76
N GLU A 66 -2.84 -17.86 -8.32
CA GLU A 66 -2.86 -19.27 -7.90
C GLU A 66 -1.84 -19.59 -6.80
N GLU A 67 -1.05 -18.62 -6.34
CA GLU A 67 -0.08 -18.87 -5.27
C GLU A 67 -0.80 -19.22 -3.97
N ALA A 68 -0.37 -20.30 -3.31
CA ALA A 68 -0.92 -20.73 -2.04
C ALA A 68 -0.77 -19.63 -0.98
N VAL A 69 -1.88 -19.28 -0.34
CA VAL A 69 -1.94 -18.28 0.73
C VAL A 69 -2.28 -18.90 2.07
N ARG A 70 -1.66 -18.40 3.12
CA ARG A 70 -2.06 -18.59 4.51
C ARG A 70 -2.67 -17.31 5.02
N HIS A 71 -3.95 -17.33 5.36
CA HIS A 71 -4.62 -16.18 5.99
C HIS A 71 -4.19 -16.05 7.45
N LEU A 72 -4.24 -14.82 7.97
CA LEU A 72 -3.92 -14.55 9.36
C LEU A 72 -5.15 -14.78 10.24
N ASP A 73 -4.94 -15.41 11.39
CA ASP A 73 -5.94 -15.74 12.41
C ASP A 73 -5.87 -14.83 13.65
N ASP A 74 -4.99 -13.83 13.64
CA ASP A 74 -4.71 -12.92 14.76
C ASP A 74 -5.40 -11.55 14.65
N GLY A 75 -6.42 -11.45 13.80
CA GLY A 75 -7.21 -10.23 13.59
C GLY A 75 -6.58 -9.21 12.65
N ARG A 76 -5.31 -9.36 12.26
CA ARG A 76 -4.67 -8.53 11.24
C ARG A 76 -5.26 -8.83 9.85
N ILE A 77 -5.33 -7.79 9.02
CA ILE A 77 -5.76 -7.86 7.63
C ILE A 77 -4.53 -8.20 6.79
N GLY A 78 -4.43 -9.45 6.35
CA GLY A 78 -3.21 -9.87 5.69
C GLY A 78 -3.21 -11.33 5.28
N LEU A 79 -2.08 -11.74 4.71
CA LEU A 79 -1.80 -13.10 4.30
C LEU A 79 -0.29 -13.33 4.17
N ALA A 80 0.10 -14.59 4.14
CA ALA A 80 1.47 -15.03 3.90
C ALA A 80 1.51 -16.03 2.74
N THR A 81 2.55 -15.94 1.91
CA THR A 81 2.92 -16.96 0.94
C THR A 81 4.27 -17.56 1.33
N ASN A 82 4.85 -18.41 0.48
CA ASN A 82 6.23 -18.87 0.66
C ASN A 82 7.28 -17.78 0.33
N ARG A 83 6.90 -16.73 -0.40
CA ARG A 83 7.81 -15.67 -0.88
C ARG A 83 7.75 -14.36 -0.10
N GLY A 84 6.62 -14.06 0.53
CA GLY A 84 6.48 -12.89 1.40
C GLY A 84 5.26 -12.97 2.30
N ALA A 85 5.06 -11.94 3.12
CA ALA A 85 3.85 -11.74 3.88
C ALA A 85 3.50 -10.26 3.99
N LEU A 86 2.23 -10.00 4.19
CA LEU A 86 1.65 -8.69 4.44
C LEU A 86 0.69 -8.82 5.62
N ALA A 87 0.82 -7.96 6.61
CA ALA A 87 -0.09 -7.92 7.75
C ALA A 87 -0.35 -6.48 8.15
N LEU A 88 -1.58 -6.02 7.96
CA LEU A 88 -2.01 -4.66 8.22
C LEU A 88 -3.13 -4.61 9.27
N THR A 89 -3.35 -3.42 9.78
CA THR A 89 -4.47 -3.00 10.61
C THR A 89 -4.94 -1.65 10.06
N ALA A 90 -6.15 -1.23 10.44
CA ALA A 90 -6.66 0.10 10.13
C ALA A 90 -6.64 0.97 11.41
N PRO A 91 -5.49 1.53 11.81
CA PRO A 91 -5.44 2.36 13.01
C PRO A 91 -6.34 3.59 12.84
N PRO A 92 -6.86 4.15 13.95
CA PRO A 92 -7.57 5.42 13.92
C PRO A 92 -6.74 6.49 13.23
N GLY A 93 -7.37 7.23 12.31
CA GLY A 93 -6.69 8.28 11.53
C GLY A 93 -5.98 7.80 10.27
N LEU A 94 -5.97 6.50 9.96
CA LEU A 94 -5.51 6.02 8.65
C LEU A 94 -6.41 6.58 7.55
N ARG A 95 -5.82 7.38 6.66
CA ARG A 95 -6.52 8.05 5.55
C ARG A 95 -6.06 7.49 4.20
N PRO A 96 -6.92 6.76 3.48
CA PRO A 96 -6.70 6.44 2.08
C PRO A 96 -6.79 7.71 1.21
N ILE A 97 -5.90 7.83 0.23
CA ILE A 97 -5.90 8.88 -0.80
C ILE A 97 -5.66 8.22 -2.16
N ALA A 98 -6.69 8.18 -3.00
CA ALA A 98 -6.61 7.59 -4.34
C ALA A 98 -6.19 8.64 -5.37
N TYR A 99 -5.28 8.29 -6.27
CA TYR A 99 -4.88 9.19 -7.36
C TYR A 99 -4.28 8.43 -8.54
N GLU A 100 -4.22 9.12 -9.66
CA GLU A 100 -3.54 8.68 -10.88
C GLU A 100 -2.37 9.61 -11.20
N THR A 101 -1.36 9.09 -11.86
CA THR A 101 -0.24 9.89 -12.35
C THR A 101 0.08 9.49 -13.78
N GLY A 102 -0.30 10.34 -14.74
CA GLY A 102 0.00 10.15 -16.15
C GLY A 102 1.45 10.49 -16.47
N PHE A 103 2.05 9.71 -17.36
CA PHE A 103 3.39 9.90 -17.89
C PHE A 103 3.41 9.54 -19.38
N THR A 104 4.58 9.60 -20.03
CA THR A 104 4.68 9.29 -21.46
C THR A 104 4.43 7.80 -21.67
N GLY A 105 3.39 7.47 -22.45
CA GLY A 105 3.06 6.08 -22.78
C GLY A 105 2.29 5.32 -21.69
N GLY A 106 1.68 6.01 -20.73
CA GLY A 106 0.79 5.36 -19.76
C GLY A 106 0.51 6.19 -18.51
N TRP A 107 0.02 5.50 -17.49
CA TRP A 107 -0.24 6.07 -16.17
C TRP A 107 0.00 5.04 -15.08
N SER A 108 0.05 5.52 -13.84
CA SER A 108 -0.01 4.71 -12.63
C SER A 108 -1.26 5.06 -11.83
N GLN A 109 -1.75 4.10 -11.05
CA GLN A 109 -2.92 4.25 -10.19
C GLN A 109 -2.58 3.72 -8.80
N VAL A 110 -2.87 4.50 -7.76
CA VAL A 110 -2.42 4.22 -6.39
C VAL A 110 -3.49 4.65 -5.39
N VAL A 111 -3.62 3.90 -4.30
CA VAL A 111 -4.26 4.38 -3.07
C VAL A 111 -3.20 4.47 -1.98
N ALA A 112 -2.75 5.68 -1.69
CA ALA A 112 -1.80 5.94 -0.61
C ALA A 112 -2.51 5.84 0.75
N LEU A 113 -1.92 5.08 1.67
CA LEU A 113 -2.39 4.92 3.03
C LEU A 113 -1.60 5.87 3.92
N CYS A 114 -2.24 6.96 4.31
CA CYS A 114 -1.58 8.08 4.96
C CYS A 114 -1.94 8.17 6.44
N LEU A 115 -0.98 8.63 7.23
CA LEU A 115 -1.15 9.05 8.61
C LEU A 115 -0.59 10.46 8.76
N THR A 116 -1.00 11.19 9.80
CA THR A 116 -0.33 12.45 10.14
C THR A 116 1.12 12.19 10.57
N GLU A 117 2.01 13.15 10.38
CA GLU A 117 3.42 13.04 10.77
C GLU A 117 3.62 12.57 12.23
N ALA A 118 2.82 13.09 13.16
CA ALA A 118 2.86 12.66 14.56
C ALA A 118 2.39 11.21 14.75
N ALA A 119 1.29 10.83 14.11
CA ALA A 119 0.71 9.49 14.23
C ALA A 119 1.53 8.41 13.52
N CYS A 120 2.33 8.76 12.50
CA CYS A 120 3.14 7.80 11.76
C CYS A 120 4.53 7.55 12.35
N ALA A 121 4.96 8.34 13.34
CA ALA A 121 6.34 8.33 13.83
C ALA A 121 6.82 6.92 14.22
N MET A 122 7.97 6.50 13.73
CA MET A 122 8.62 5.22 14.05
C MET A 122 9.94 5.45 14.81
N GLY A 123 10.88 4.50 14.77
CA GLY A 123 12.10 4.56 15.59
C GLY A 123 13.12 5.60 15.11
N ARG A 124 13.11 5.95 13.81
CA ARG A 124 13.98 6.97 13.21
C ARG A 124 15.46 6.81 13.59
N ARG A 125 15.93 5.57 13.63
CA ARG A 125 17.31 5.24 13.99
C ARG A 125 18.25 5.62 12.86
N THR A 126 19.46 6.07 13.20
CA THR A 126 20.48 6.52 12.23
C THR A 126 21.67 5.55 12.13
N VAL A 127 21.60 4.44 12.87
CA VAL A 127 22.65 3.43 12.98
C VAL A 127 22.03 2.04 13.03
N LEU A 128 22.79 1.02 12.61
CA LEU A 128 22.39 -0.36 12.75
C LEU A 128 22.05 -0.64 14.22
N THR A 129 20.85 -1.14 14.50
CA THR A 129 20.36 -1.32 15.87
C THR A 129 19.67 -2.67 16.04
N GLU A 130 20.11 -3.48 16.99
CA GLU A 130 19.40 -4.70 17.39
C GLU A 130 18.10 -4.35 18.13
N LEU A 131 16.98 -4.94 17.70
CA LEU A 131 15.66 -4.75 18.30
C LEU A 131 15.22 -5.94 19.15
N GLY A 132 15.96 -7.06 19.10
CA GLY A 132 15.61 -8.31 19.77
C GLY A 132 14.76 -9.24 18.90
N ALA A 133 14.13 -10.24 19.52
CA ALA A 133 13.29 -11.21 18.83
C ALA A 133 12.05 -10.56 18.16
N ASP A 134 11.48 -11.22 17.14
CA ASP A 134 10.33 -10.75 16.36
C ASP A 134 9.02 -11.52 16.67
N PRO A 135 8.43 -11.40 17.87
CA PRO A 135 7.23 -12.16 18.22
C PRO A 135 6.02 -11.82 17.32
N ALA A 136 6.04 -10.65 16.67
CA ALA A 136 5.00 -10.19 15.76
C ALA A 136 5.13 -10.77 14.34
N ALA A 137 6.15 -11.61 14.06
CA ALA A 137 6.38 -12.23 12.76
C ALA A 137 5.10 -12.91 12.27
N VAL A 138 4.79 -12.70 10.99
CA VAL A 138 3.60 -13.31 10.38
C VAL A 138 3.67 -14.83 10.44
N ARG A 139 4.83 -15.39 10.09
CA ARG A 139 5.05 -16.83 10.17
C ARG A 139 5.49 -17.24 11.57
N PRO A 140 4.88 -18.25 12.20
CA PRO A 140 5.28 -18.73 13.52
C PRO A 140 6.76 -19.10 13.62
N GLN A 141 7.33 -19.75 12.59
CA GLN A 141 8.73 -20.17 12.57
C GLN A 141 9.73 -19.01 12.57
N ASP A 142 9.30 -17.81 12.16
CA ASP A 142 10.17 -16.64 12.10
C ASP A 142 10.16 -15.84 13.43
N ARG A 143 9.30 -16.18 14.40
CA ARG A 143 9.06 -15.36 15.61
C ARG A 143 10.24 -15.27 16.57
N SER A 144 11.15 -16.23 16.52
CA SER A 144 12.38 -16.23 17.34
C SER A 144 13.56 -15.51 16.67
N GLY A 145 13.44 -15.13 15.39
CA GLY A 145 14.50 -14.43 14.68
C GLY A 145 14.77 -13.05 15.27
N ILE A 146 16.03 -12.62 15.24
CA ILE A 146 16.46 -11.33 15.77
C ILE A 146 16.30 -10.25 14.69
N LEU A 147 15.57 -9.19 15.02
CA LEU A 147 15.43 -8.00 14.17
C LEU A 147 16.60 -7.05 14.38
N PHE A 148 17.12 -6.53 13.26
CA PHE A 148 18.03 -5.41 13.21
C PHE A 148 17.43 -4.31 12.35
N ASP A 149 17.24 -3.12 12.91
CA ASP A 149 16.92 -1.90 12.17
C ASP A 149 18.17 -1.44 11.41
N LEU A 150 18.03 -1.16 10.12
CA LEU A 150 19.12 -0.77 9.24
C LEU A 150 19.63 0.67 9.46
N GLY A 151 18.98 1.47 10.30
CA GLY A 151 19.43 2.80 10.71
C GLY A 151 19.33 3.84 9.61
N LEU A 152 18.22 3.84 8.86
CA LEU A 152 18.05 4.64 7.64
C LEU A 152 17.51 6.07 7.86
N ASP A 153 17.33 6.52 9.11
CA ASP A 153 16.73 7.82 9.48
C ASP A 153 15.34 8.03 8.86
N LEU A 154 14.53 6.97 8.84
CA LEU A 154 13.17 7.01 8.29
C LEU A 154 12.17 7.35 9.40
N GLY A 155 11.41 8.42 9.19
CA GLY A 155 10.48 8.92 10.20
C GLY A 155 9.22 8.08 10.38
N ALA A 156 8.75 7.40 9.33
CA ALA A 156 7.45 6.73 9.32
C ALA A 156 7.49 5.21 9.13
N VAL A 157 8.70 4.65 8.94
CA VAL A 157 8.93 3.23 8.68
C VAL A 157 10.24 2.80 9.32
N ASP A 158 10.26 1.67 10.02
CA ASP A 158 11.51 0.99 10.39
C ASP A 158 11.81 -0.07 9.32
N ALA A 159 12.94 0.07 8.62
CA ALA A 159 13.40 -0.90 7.62
C ALA A 159 14.38 -1.86 8.29
N CYS A 160 13.95 -3.09 8.50
CA CYS A 160 14.70 -4.08 9.27
C CYS A 160 15.09 -5.29 8.43
N VAL A 161 16.05 -6.05 8.96
CA VAL A 161 16.32 -7.44 8.58
C VAL A 161 16.09 -8.33 9.77
N ARG A 162 15.64 -9.56 9.52
CA ARG A 162 15.44 -10.58 10.55
C ARG A 162 16.36 -11.76 10.28
N VAL A 163 17.10 -12.15 11.30
CA VAL A 163 18.19 -13.12 11.20
C VAL A 163 18.03 -14.24 12.23
N THR A 164 18.23 -15.48 11.77
CA THR A 164 18.29 -16.69 12.60
C THR A 164 19.70 -17.25 12.72
N GLU A 165 20.56 -17.00 11.71
CA GLU A 165 21.91 -17.56 11.65
C GLU A 165 22.83 -16.94 12.69
N PRO A 166 23.41 -17.73 13.63
CA PRO A 166 24.26 -17.23 14.71
C PRO A 166 25.44 -16.37 14.23
N ASP A 167 26.14 -16.82 13.18
CA ASP A 167 27.29 -16.11 12.61
C ASP A 167 26.92 -14.74 12.06
N LEU A 168 25.75 -14.60 11.44
CA LEU A 168 25.29 -13.30 10.94
C LEU A 168 24.84 -12.41 12.10
N ILE A 169 24.18 -12.97 13.11
CA ILE A 169 23.80 -12.22 14.33
C ILE A 169 25.05 -11.63 14.99
N GLU A 170 26.12 -12.42 15.16
CA GLU A 170 27.39 -11.95 15.74
C GLU A 170 28.00 -10.81 14.92
N ARG A 171 28.06 -10.96 13.59
CA ARG A 171 28.58 -9.91 12.69
C ARG A 171 27.78 -8.61 12.78
N LEU A 172 26.45 -8.71 12.81
CA LEU A 172 25.58 -7.54 12.92
C LEU A 172 25.71 -6.87 14.29
N ARG A 173 25.81 -7.66 15.38
CA ARG A 173 26.10 -7.15 16.73
C ARG A 173 27.41 -6.38 16.79
N GLY A 174 28.47 -6.90 16.17
CA GLY A 174 29.76 -6.20 16.07
C GLY A 174 29.71 -4.91 15.25
N ALA A 175 28.68 -4.72 14.42
CA ALA A 175 28.46 -3.52 13.62
C ALA A 175 27.38 -2.58 14.19
N THR A 176 26.67 -2.97 15.25
CA THR A 176 25.65 -2.15 15.92
C THR A 176 26.24 -0.81 16.37
N GLY A 177 25.44 0.25 16.28
CA GLY A 177 25.87 1.61 16.61
C GLY A 177 26.63 2.33 15.48
N ARG A 178 26.83 1.69 14.31
CA ARG A 178 27.43 2.31 13.13
C ARG A 178 26.38 2.57 12.04
N PRO A 179 26.44 3.69 11.30
CA PRO A 179 25.61 3.89 10.11
C PRO A 179 25.85 2.78 9.08
N LEU A 180 24.80 2.25 8.46
CA LEU A 180 24.93 1.12 7.53
C LEU A 180 25.79 1.45 6.31
N PHE A 181 25.67 2.67 5.78
CA PHE A 181 26.35 3.11 4.56
C PHE A 181 27.69 3.81 4.80
N VAL A 182 28.25 3.74 6.02
CA VAL A 182 29.62 4.24 6.24
C VAL A 182 30.63 3.34 5.53
N PRO A 183 31.66 3.89 4.86
CA PRO A 183 32.70 3.08 4.23
C PRO A 183 33.31 2.07 5.21
N GLY A 184 33.54 0.84 4.74
CA GLY A 184 34.13 -0.24 5.56
C GLY A 184 33.22 -0.79 6.65
N ASN A 185 31.90 -0.56 6.60
CA ASN A 185 30.96 -1.29 7.46
C ASN A 185 30.79 -2.74 6.95
N PRO A 186 31.19 -3.77 7.73
CA PRO A 186 31.11 -5.16 7.29
C PRO A 186 29.67 -5.70 7.24
N ALA A 187 28.70 -5.00 7.84
CA ALA A 187 27.30 -5.43 7.87
C ALA A 187 26.70 -5.49 6.47
N LEU A 188 26.93 -4.47 5.63
CA LEU A 188 26.27 -4.39 4.32
C LEU A 188 26.66 -5.57 3.39
N PRO A 189 27.95 -5.90 3.19
CA PRO A 189 28.32 -7.10 2.43
C PRO A 189 27.77 -8.40 3.02
N ALA A 190 27.77 -8.54 4.35
CA ALA A 190 27.23 -9.72 5.03
C ALA A 190 25.72 -9.89 4.78
N LEU A 191 24.97 -8.79 4.81
CA LEU A 191 23.53 -8.78 4.50
C LEU A 191 23.24 -9.14 3.04
N MET A 192 24.03 -8.63 2.10
CA MET A 192 23.85 -8.96 0.68
C MET A 192 24.13 -10.46 0.42
N ALA A 193 25.20 -10.99 1.02
CA ALA A 193 25.57 -12.39 0.87
C ALA A 193 24.55 -13.35 1.50
N ALA A 194 24.09 -13.05 2.72
CA ALA A 194 23.16 -13.92 3.43
C ALA A 194 21.69 -13.75 2.98
N SER A 195 21.34 -12.61 2.37
CA SER A 195 19.98 -12.29 1.92
C SER A 195 18.89 -12.57 2.98
N PRO A 196 19.05 -12.12 4.24
CA PRO A 196 18.10 -12.44 5.31
C PRO A 196 16.72 -11.83 5.04
N HIS A 197 15.70 -12.33 5.73
CA HIS A 197 14.33 -11.81 5.63
C HIS A 197 14.32 -10.29 5.86
N ARG A 198 13.73 -9.54 4.92
CA ARG A 198 13.61 -8.07 5.01
C ARG A 198 12.22 -7.75 5.53
N VAL A 199 12.16 -6.93 6.56
CA VAL A 199 10.94 -6.69 7.32
C VAL A 199 10.75 -5.19 7.45
N PHE A 200 9.77 -4.66 6.75
CA PHE A 200 9.43 -3.23 6.79
C PHE A 200 8.25 -3.05 7.73
N LEU A 201 8.42 -2.18 8.72
CA LEU A 201 7.46 -1.93 9.80
C LEU A 201 6.94 -0.50 9.71
N ALA A 202 5.63 -0.34 9.81
CA ALA A 202 4.99 0.96 9.97
C ALA A 202 3.84 0.83 10.97
N ARG A 203 3.27 1.96 11.37
CA ARG A 203 2.12 2.00 12.30
C ARG A 203 0.93 1.14 11.87
N PRO A 204 0.52 1.09 10.59
CA PRO A 204 -0.57 0.19 10.20
C PRO A 204 -0.15 -1.28 10.13
N GLY A 205 1.13 -1.64 10.15
CA GLY A 205 1.53 -3.05 10.10
C GLY A 205 2.89 -3.29 9.44
N ARG A 206 3.01 -4.39 8.69
CA ARG A 206 4.29 -4.82 8.13
C ARG A 206 4.18 -5.52 6.78
N ILE A 207 5.27 -5.43 6.02
CA ILE A 207 5.58 -6.32 4.90
C ILE A 207 6.85 -7.09 5.23
N GLU A 208 6.79 -8.40 5.03
CA GLU A 208 7.92 -9.31 5.15
C GLU A 208 8.25 -9.88 3.76
N VAL A 209 9.52 -9.80 3.39
CA VAL A 209 10.04 -10.33 2.13
C VAL A 209 10.92 -11.51 2.47
N TYR A 210 10.72 -12.65 1.82
CA TYR A 210 11.48 -13.90 2.05
C TYR A 210 12.33 -14.31 0.84
N THR A 211 12.04 -13.79 -0.35
CA THR A 211 12.84 -13.96 -1.57
C THR A 211 14.26 -13.48 -1.39
N ALA A 212 15.22 -14.09 -2.09
CA ALA A 212 16.61 -13.68 -2.04
C ALA A 212 16.81 -12.27 -2.61
N ILE A 213 17.87 -11.59 -2.18
CA ILE A 213 18.27 -10.32 -2.80
C ILE A 213 18.90 -10.67 -4.16
N PRO A 214 18.41 -10.11 -5.28
CA PRO A 214 18.99 -10.39 -6.60
C PRO A 214 20.45 -9.99 -6.64
N ALA A 215 21.28 -10.79 -7.33
CA ALA A 215 22.67 -10.40 -7.56
C ALA A 215 22.72 -9.10 -8.41
N PRO A 216 23.80 -8.29 -8.29
CA PRO A 216 23.94 -7.09 -9.10
C PRO A 216 23.74 -7.37 -10.60
N GLY A 217 22.82 -6.64 -11.23
CA GLY A 217 22.50 -6.79 -12.66
C GLY A 217 21.52 -7.91 -13.00
N GLN A 218 21.07 -8.72 -12.04
CA GLN A 218 20.00 -9.69 -12.24
C GLN A 218 18.63 -9.06 -11.98
N ALA A 219 17.65 -9.43 -12.81
CA ALA A 219 16.25 -9.10 -12.55
C ALA A 219 15.79 -9.88 -11.31
N GLY A 220 15.12 -9.20 -10.38
CA GLY A 220 14.46 -9.87 -9.27
C GLY A 220 13.19 -10.57 -9.72
N ASP A 221 12.80 -11.62 -9.00
CA ASP A 221 11.52 -12.27 -9.23
C ASP A 221 10.37 -11.26 -9.07
N PRO A 222 9.29 -11.39 -9.88
CA PRO A 222 8.14 -10.49 -9.84
C PRO A 222 7.30 -10.62 -8.56
N GLY A 223 7.77 -11.36 -7.54
CA GLY A 223 7.11 -11.56 -6.26
C GLY A 223 7.43 -10.46 -5.24
N PRO A 224 7.25 -10.74 -3.94
CA PRO A 224 7.64 -9.84 -2.87
C PRO A 224 9.13 -9.51 -2.95
N HIS A 225 9.47 -8.23 -2.77
CA HIS A 225 10.85 -7.75 -2.86
C HIS A 225 11.00 -6.43 -2.12
N SER A 226 12.22 -5.96 -1.90
CA SER A 226 12.49 -4.65 -1.30
C SER A 226 13.59 -3.91 -2.03
N HIS A 227 13.50 -2.59 -2.04
CA HIS A 227 14.53 -1.70 -2.60
C HIS A 227 14.97 -0.70 -1.56
N ILE A 228 16.29 -0.48 -1.47
CA ILE A 228 16.89 0.62 -0.73
C ILE A 228 17.75 1.40 -1.72
N LEU A 229 17.41 2.67 -1.93
CA LEU A 229 17.98 3.54 -2.94
C LEU A 229 18.66 4.74 -2.24
N PRO A 230 19.96 4.64 -1.90
CA PRO A 230 20.67 5.68 -1.13
C PRO A 230 20.58 7.08 -1.75
N LYS A 231 20.51 7.18 -3.08
CA LYS A 231 20.34 8.47 -3.78
C LYS A 231 19.01 9.14 -3.43
N LEU A 232 17.92 8.36 -3.30
CA LEU A 232 16.61 8.89 -2.94
C LEU A 232 16.49 9.16 -1.44
N LEU A 233 17.09 8.31 -0.59
CA LEU A 233 17.12 8.54 0.86
C LEU A 233 17.76 9.88 1.23
N ARG A 234 18.80 10.30 0.51
CA ARG A 234 19.45 11.61 0.72
C ARG A 234 18.54 12.81 0.49
N LEU A 235 17.46 12.64 -0.30
CA LEU A 235 16.49 13.71 -0.54
C LEU A 235 15.60 13.97 0.68
N ARG A 236 15.54 13.02 1.64
CA ARG A 236 14.73 13.12 2.88
C ARG A 236 13.26 13.44 2.62
N LEU A 237 12.75 13.03 1.46
CA LEU A 237 11.34 13.15 1.13
C LEU A 237 10.58 11.96 1.71
N THR A 238 9.33 12.18 2.07
CA THR A 238 8.44 11.09 2.49
C THR A 238 7.80 10.37 1.30
N HIS A 239 7.58 11.10 0.19
CA HIS A 239 6.99 10.57 -1.04
C HIS A 239 7.45 11.34 -2.28
N ALA A 240 7.17 10.76 -3.44
CA ALA A 240 7.44 11.40 -4.72
C ALA A 240 6.63 12.69 -4.87
N ALA A 241 7.23 13.74 -5.41
CA ALA A 241 6.59 15.05 -5.54
C ALA A 241 5.38 15.06 -6.51
N THR A 242 5.14 13.95 -7.23
CA THR A 242 3.99 13.73 -8.11
C THR A 242 2.77 13.14 -7.38
N ALA A 243 2.92 12.67 -6.14
CA ALA A 243 1.79 12.19 -5.35
C ALA A 243 1.07 13.39 -4.69
N PRO A 244 -0.26 13.53 -4.85
CA PRO A 244 -1.05 14.62 -4.28
C PRO A 244 -1.36 14.37 -2.79
N ILE A 245 -0.32 14.19 -1.97
CA ILE A 245 -0.49 14.01 -0.53
C ILE A 245 -0.59 15.40 0.13
N PRO A 246 -1.65 15.69 0.90
CA PRO A 246 -1.79 16.96 1.59
C PRO A 246 -0.68 17.23 2.61
N ALA A 247 -0.36 18.50 2.84
CA ALA A 247 0.61 18.89 3.86
C ALA A 247 0.22 18.32 5.25
N GLY A 248 1.23 17.91 6.02
CA GLY A 248 1.05 17.27 7.34
C GLY A 248 0.69 15.78 7.29
N TRP A 249 0.45 15.23 6.10
CA TRP A 249 0.20 13.80 5.89
C TRP A 249 1.42 13.10 5.28
N VAL A 250 1.64 11.87 5.71
CA VAL A 250 2.74 11.01 5.29
C VAL A 250 2.18 9.69 4.80
N PRO A 251 2.43 9.27 3.55
CA PRO A 251 2.08 7.93 3.11
C PRO A 251 3.06 6.94 3.75
N VAL A 252 2.52 5.93 4.42
CA VAL A 252 3.30 4.89 5.11
C VAL A 252 3.22 3.53 4.41
N ALA A 253 2.16 3.36 3.64
CA ALA A 253 1.94 2.22 2.76
C ALA A 253 1.13 2.67 1.55
N ALA A 254 1.07 1.84 0.53
CA ALA A 254 0.21 2.05 -0.62
C ALA A 254 -0.36 0.73 -1.09
N LEU A 255 -1.62 0.80 -1.51
CA LEU A 255 -2.30 -0.20 -2.30
C LEU A 255 -2.15 0.18 -3.77
N HIS A 256 -1.84 -0.80 -4.61
CA HIS A 256 -1.77 -0.70 -6.06
C HIS A 256 -2.86 -1.61 -6.63
N PRO A 257 -4.08 -1.08 -6.90
CA PRO A 257 -5.19 -1.87 -7.42
C PRO A 257 -4.88 -2.45 -8.80
N ALA A 258 -5.57 -3.53 -9.16
CA ALA A 258 -5.42 -4.19 -10.46
C ALA A 258 -5.49 -3.19 -11.64
N HIS A 259 -4.41 -3.09 -12.41
CA HIS A 259 -4.32 -2.13 -13.52
C HIS A 259 -5.13 -2.62 -14.73
N PRO A 260 -5.84 -1.74 -15.45
CA PRO A 260 -6.67 -2.13 -16.60
C PRO A 260 -5.86 -2.50 -17.84
N VAL A 261 -4.58 -2.09 -17.95
CA VAL A 261 -3.70 -2.42 -19.10
C VAL A 261 -2.37 -3.05 -18.72
N GLN A 262 -2.16 -3.37 -17.44
CA GLN A 262 -0.92 -3.99 -16.99
C GLN A 262 -1.24 -5.17 -16.09
N ALA A 263 -0.61 -6.31 -16.41
CA ALA A 263 -0.57 -7.44 -15.51
C ALA A 263 0.26 -7.08 -14.28
N ALA A 264 0.11 -7.88 -13.23
CA ALA A 264 0.95 -7.76 -12.05
C ALA A 264 2.45 -7.75 -12.45
N THR A 265 2.89 -8.67 -13.31
CA THR A 265 4.28 -8.77 -13.77
C THR A 265 4.78 -7.57 -14.60
N GLY A 266 3.95 -6.55 -14.86
CA GLY A 266 4.27 -5.41 -15.71
C GLY A 266 4.05 -5.68 -17.20
N ARG A 267 3.64 -6.89 -17.57
CA ARG A 267 3.28 -7.24 -18.95
C ARG A 267 2.03 -6.44 -19.39
N PRO A 268 2.02 -5.88 -20.61
CA PRO A 268 0.82 -5.24 -21.16
C PRO A 268 -0.37 -6.21 -21.26
N LEU A 269 -1.57 -5.70 -21.01
CA LEU A 269 -2.85 -6.38 -21.19
C LEU A 269 -3.74 -5.57 -22.13
N SER A 270 -4.71 -6.23 -22.76
CA SER A 270 -5.85 -5.53 -23.37
C SER A 270 -6.61 -4.74 -22.31
N PHE A 271 -7.20 -3.61 -22.70
CA PHE A 271 -7.92 -2.73 -21.80
C PHE A 271 -9.09 -3.45 -21.11
N ASP A 272 -8.99 -3.60 -19.79
CA ASP A 272 -10.02 -4.18 -18.94
C ASP A 272 -10.93 -3.08 -18.37
N VAL A 273 -12.13 -2.96 -18.94
CA VAL A 273 -13.15 -1.98 -18.52
C VAL A 273 -13.61 -2.19 -17.08
N GLY A 274 -13.63 -3.43 -16.59
CA GLY A 274 -14.04 -3.76 -15.23
C GLY A 274 -13.04 -3.23 -14.20
N ARG A 275 -11.74 -3.40 -14.48
CA ARG A 275 -10.66 -2.86 -13.64
C ARG A 275 -10.61 -1.33 -13.68
N HIS A 276 -10.82 -0.73 -14.85
CA HIS A 276 -10.93 0.73 -14.98
C HIS A 276 -12.09 1.29 -14.16
N ALA A 277 -13.28 0.70 -14.27
CA ALA A 277 -14.44 1.08 -13.48
C ALA A 277 -14.23 0.84 -11.97
N ALA A 278 -13.53 -0.24 -11.59
CA ALA A 278 -13.21 -0.51 -10.19
C ALA A 278 -12.30 0.56 -9.58
N PHE A 279 -11.27 1.00 -10.30
CA PHE A 279 -10.42 2.09 -9.83
C PHE A 279 -11.17 3.44 -9.83
N GLY A 280 -12.06 3.68 -10.80
CA GLY A 280 -12.97 4.83 -10.80
C GLY A 280 -13.76 4.96 -9.49
N ARG A 281 -14.33 3.85 -8.98
CA ARG A 281 -15.02 3.86 -7.68
C ARG A 281 -14.12 4.18 -6.49
N LEU A 282 -12.84 3.81 -6.56
CA LEU A 282 -11.86 4.16 -5.52
C LEU A 282 -11.53 5.65 -5.57
N LEU A 283 -11.40 6.24 -6.77
CA LEU A 283 -11.25 7.68 -6.95
C LEU A 283 -12.46 8.46 -6.43
N ASP A 284 -13.68 8.01 -6.73
CA ASP A 284 -14.90 8.67 -6.23
C ASP A 284 -15.02 8.64 -4.70
N ALA A 285 -14.46 7.61 -4.06
CA ALA A 285 -14.50 7.45 -2.61
C ALA A 285 -13.35 8.14 -1.88
N TRP A 286 -12.15 8.14 -2.46
CA TRP A 286 -10.89 8.46 -1.77
C TRP A 286 -10.00 9.46 -2.52
N GLY A 287 -10.39 9.87 -3.72
CA GLY A 287 -9.65 10.83 -4.53
C GLY A 287 -9.88 12.27 -4.12
N ASP A 288 -9.00 13.15 -4.63
CA ASP A 288 -9.23 14.59 -4.60
C ASP A 288 -10.41 14.94 -5.53
N PRO A 289 -11.51 15.52 -5.03
CA PRO A 289 -12.70 15.79 -5.84
C PRO A 289 -12.42 16.62 -7.10
N ASP A 290 -11.48 17.56 -7.05
CA ASP A 290 -11.16 18.43 -8.19
C ASP A 290 -10.41 17.64 -9.27
N LEU A 291 -9.49 16.75 -8.86
CA LEU A 291 -8.79 15.86 -9.79
C LEU A 291 -9.74 14.82 -10.41
N VAL A 292 -10.71 14.33 -9.64
CA VAL A 292 -11.75 13.41 -10.12
C VAL A 292 -12.67 14.11 -11.14
N ALA A 293 -13.09 15.35 -10.85
CA ALA A 293 -13.89 16.14 -11.79
C ALA A 293 -13.17 16.35 -13.13
N LEU A 294 -11.87 16.70 -13.08
CA LEU A 294 -11.06 16.84 -14.30
C LEU A 294 -10.95 15.54 -15.09
N ARG A 295 -10.74 14.41 -14.40
CA ARG A 295 -10.71 13.10 -15.04
C ARG A 295 -12.03 12.81 -15.76
N CYS A 296 -13.16 13.05 -15.10
CA CYS A 296 -14.49 12.83 -15.67
C CYS A 296 -14.73 13.70 -16.91
N ALA A 297 -14.37 14.99 -16.87
CA ALA A 297 -14.47 15.90 -18.02
C ALA A 297 -13.69 15.38 -19.24
N VAL A 298 -12.42 14.98 -19.03
CA VAL A 298 -11.59 14.43 -20.11
C VAL A 298 -12.21 13.16 -20.71
N LEU A 299 -12.67 12.24 -19.85
CA LEU A 299 -13.31 11.00 -20.29
C LEU A 299 -14.63 11.24 -21.03
N ALA A 300 -15.35 12.32 -20.72
CA ALA A 300 -16.55 12.75 -21.44
C ALA A 300 -16.26 13.41 -22.80
N GLY A 301 -14.99 13.58 -23.17
CA GLY A 301 -14.60 14.20 -24.44
C GLY A 301 -14.26 15.69 -24.32
N GLU A 302 -14.33 16.28 -23.14
CA GLU A 302 -13.95 17.67 -22.92
C GLU A 302 -12.42 17.84 -22.93
N GLU A 303 -11.97 19.06 -23.20
CA GLU A 303 -10.56 19.44 -23.16
C GLU A 303 -10.36 20.54 -22.11
N PRO A 304 -10.33 20.18 -20.80
CA PRO A 304 -10.15 21.16 -19.74
C PRO A 304 -8.78 21.84 -19.86
N ASP A 305 -8.76 23.16 -19.72
CA ASP A 305 -7.53 23.95 -19.76
C ASP A 305 -6.65 23.63 -18.53
N PRO A 306 -5.46 23.01 -18.72
CA PRO A 306 -4.56 22.71 -17.60
C PRO A 306 -3.99 23.97 -16.93
N ALA A 307 -4.02 25.12 -17.61
CA ALA A 307 -3.59 26.41 -17.06
C ALA A 307 -4.64 27.00 -16.10
N ALA A 308 -5.94 26.74 -16.34
CA ALA A 308 -7.03 27.19 -15.48
C ALA A 308 -7.02 26.53 -14.09
N VAL A 309 -6.42 25.34 -13.98
CA VAL A 309 -6.35 24.56 -12.72
C VAL A 309 -4.94 24.47 -12.16
N ASN A 310 -4.09 25.47 -12.47
CA ASN A 310 -2.65 25.58 -12.21
C ASN A 310 -2.09 24.70 -11.06
N GLY A 311 -1.89 23.41 -11.35
CA GLY A 311 -1.50 22.41 -10.38
C GLY A 311 -0.84 21.24 -11.08
N ARG A 312 0.32 20.80 -10.58
CA ARG A 312 1.05 19.68 -11.19
C ARG A 312 0.18 18.42 -11.23
N PHE A 313 -0.64 18.21 -10.22
CA PHE A 313 -1.49 17.04 -10.06
C PHE A 313 -2.63 17.04 -11.09
N ALA A 314 -3.23 18.21 -11.37
CA ALA A 314 -4.22 18.38 -12.42
C ALA A 314 -3.65 17.97 -13.79
N ARG A 315 -2.43 18.43 -14.14
CA ARG A 315 -1.77 18.04 -15.40
C ARG A 315 -1.54 16.53 -15.49
N LEU A 316 -1.14 15.90 -14.40
CA LEU A 316 -0.88 14.46 -14.35
C LEU A 316 -2.18 13.63 -14.43
N ALA A 317 -3.26 14.09 -13.80
CA ALA A 317 -4.58 13.48 -13.86
C ALA A 317 -5.20 13.61 -15.25
N ILE A 318 -5.18 14.81 -15.85
CA ILE A 318 -5.63 15.04 -17.24
C ILE A 318 -4.85 14.14 -18.20
N ARG A 319 -3.53 14.04 -18.03
CA ARG A 319 -2.71 13.15 -18.85
C ARG A 319 -3.12 11.69 -18.72
N ALA A 320 -3.32 11.20 -17.50
CA ALA A 320 -3.80 9.83 -17.28
C ALA A 320 -5.17 9.58 -17.94
N ALA A 321 -6.10 10.52 -17.79
CA ALA A 321 -7.44 10.42 -18.36
C ALA A 321 -7.44 10.42 -19.90
N ARG A 322 -6.53 11.17 -20.54
CA ARG A 322 -6.36 11.15 -22.01
C ARG A 322 -5.88 9.78 -22.53
N GLU A 323 -4.91 9.17 -21.85
CA GLU A 323 -4.46 7.81 -22.18
C GLU A 323 -5.57 6.77 -21.96
N GLN A 324 -6.38 6.93 -20.92
CA GLN A 324 -7.55 6.05 -20.71
C GLN A 324 -8.58 6.20 -21.83
N ARG A 325 -8.91 7.45 -22.22
CA ARG A 325 -9.88 7.72 -23.29
C ARG A 325 -9.43 7.14 -24.63
N SER A 326 -8.15 7.25 -24.97
CA SER A 326 -7.63 6.70 -26.22
C SER A 326 -7.77 5.18 -26.28
N LEU A 327 -7.56 4.50 -25.15
CA LEU A 327 -7.71 3.03 -25.04
C LEU A 327 -9.17 2.58 -24.99
N MET A 328 -10.08 3.40 -24.45
CA MET A 328 -11.52 3.12 -24.46
C MET A 328 -12.16 3.27 -25.84
N ALA A 329 -11.54 4.05 -26.72
CA ALA A 329 -12.00 4.32 -28.08
C ALA A 329 -11.39 3.37 -29.14
N ALA A 330 -10.42 2.55 -28.75
CA ALA A 330 -9.71 1.58 -29.60
C ALA A 330 -10.37 0.20 -29.54
#